data_AF-A0A5D3DEB2-F1
#
_entry.id   AF-A0A5D3DEB2-F1
#
_cell.length_a   1.000
_cell.length_b   1.000
_cell.length_c   1.000
_cell.angle_alpha   90.00
_cell.angle_beta   90.00
_cell.angle_gamma   90.00
#
_symmetry.space_group_name_H-M   'P 1'
#
loop_
_entity.id
_entity.type
_entity.pdbx_description
1 polymer ?
#
loop_
_entity_poly.entity_id
_entity_poly.type
_entity_poly.pdbx_seq_one_letter_code
_entity_poly.pdbx_strand_id
1 'polypeptide(L)'
;MNSSIVQLLAFKKLNGDNYATWKSNLNKILVIVDLRFFLNEERPQALASNANHRWVKANEKAHIYILASMSNVLTKKHESLAHAKEIMDSLREMFGQPSLPLRHEAIKHAYTKRMKERTSVKEHVLDIMMHFNIVEVNGSRINEVKGKKWKQMKKKGKGEDFTNEEERERGRLPRIARERKLRKVNITTATKTSIG
;
A
#
# COMPACT_ATOMS: atom_id res chain seq x y z
N MET A 1 -4.24 30.90 -23.48
CA MET A 1 -3.58 30.16 -22.38
C MET A 1 -2.56 31.11 -21.76
N ASN A 2 -2.58 31.33 -20.45
CA ASN A 2 -1.71 32.34 -19.82
C ASN A 2 -0.24 31.88 -19.89
N SER A 3 0.68 32.80 -20.24
CA SER A 3 2.12 32.51 -20.43
C SER A 3 2.73 31.80 -19.20
N SER A 4 2.35 32.22 -17.99
CA SER A 4 2.83 31.62 -16.73
C SER A 4 2.38 30.16 -16.54
N ILE A 5 1.19 29.77 -17.04
CA ILE A 5 0.70 28.38 -16.95
C ILE A 5 1.52 27.48 -17.89
N VAL A 6 1.85 27.97 -19.09
CA VAL A 6 2.69 27.24 -20.05
C VAL A 6 4.08 26.99 -19.46
N GLN A 7 4.67 28.00 -18.82
CA GLN A 7 5.96 27.86 -18.13
C GLN A 7 5.89 26.85 -16.98
N LEU A 8 4.84 26.86 -16.17
CA LEU A 8 4.64 25.91 -15.08
C LEU A 8 4.47 24.46 -15.57
N LEU A 9 3.79 24.25 -16.70
CA LEU A 9 3.64 22.92 -17.31
C LEU A 9 4.96 22.39 -17.90
N ALA A 10 5.77 23.29 -18.45
CA ALA A 10 7.10 22.93 -18.95
C ALA A 10 8.11 22.69 -17.82
N PHE A 11 7.89 23.28 -16.65
CA PHE A 11 8.78 23.16 -15.50
C PHE A 11 8.66 21.79 -14.83
N LYS A 12 9.78 21.06 -14.76
CA LYS A 12 9.87 19.73 -14.11
C LYS A 12 8.80 18.75 -14.60
N LYS A 13 8.73 18.56 -15.92
CA LYS A 13 7.89 17.53 -16.55
C LYS A 13 8.11 16.16 -15.92
N LEU A 14 7.06 15.34 -15.88
CA LEU A 14 7.16 13.98 -15.37
C LEU A 14 8.16 13.17 -16.20
N ASN A 15 9.18 12.62 -15.55
CA ASN A 15 10.21 11.77 -16.16
C ASN A 15 10.35 10.40 -15.47
N GLY A 16 9.52 10.13 -14.47
CA GLY A 16 9.47 8.88 -13.72
C GLY A 16 9.82 9.11 -12.25
N ASP A 17 11.08 9.47 -11.97
CA ASP A 17 11.60 9.58 -10.60
C ASP A 17 11.00 10.75 -9.80
N ASN A 18 10.49 11.76 -10.51
CA ASN A 18 9.99 12.99 -9.91
C ASN A 18 8.47 13.00 -9.62
N TYR A 19 7.80 11.84 -9.64
CA TYR A 19 6.33 11.75 -9.58
C TYR A 19 5.69 12.52 -8.40
N ALA A 20 6.22 12.41 -7.19
CA ALA A 20 5.67 13.12 -6.03
C ALA A 20 5.73 14.65 -6.21
N THR A 21 6.88 15.16 -6.66
CA THR A 21 7.08 16.59 -6.94
C THR A 21 6.21 17.06 -8.10
N TRP A 22 6.18 16.29 -9.19
CA TRP A 22 5.36 16.57 -10.37
C TRP A 22 3.87 16.62 -10.01
N LYS A 23 3.36 15.64 -9.26
CA LYS A 23 1.96 15.56 -8.83
C LYS A 23 1.56 16.77 -7.99
N SER A 24 2.44 17.22 -7.09
CA SER A 24 2.23 18.45 -6.32
C SER A 24 2.14 19.69 -7.22
N ASN A 25 3.03 19.81 -8.21
CA ASN A 25 3.01 20.93 -9.16
C ASN A 25 1.76 20.92 -10.04
N LEU A 26 1.37 19.75 -10.56
CA LEU A 26 0.15 19.58 -11.32
C LEU A 26 -1.08 19.98 -10.51
N ASN A 27 -1.17 19.56 -9.24
CA ASN A 27 -2.28 19.95 -8.36
C ASN A 27 -2.36 21.48 -8.19
N LYS A 28 -1.23 22.18 -8.04
CA LYS A 28 -1.21 23.65 -7.99
C LYS A 28 -1.74 24.28 -9.28
N ILE A 29 -1.34 23.76 -10.44
CA ILE A 29 -1.83 24.22 -11.74
C ILE A 29 -3.35 24.01 -11.83
N LEU A 30 -3.84 22.83 -11.49
CA LEU A 30 -5.27 22.50 -11.51
C LEU A 30 -6.10 23.36 -10.55
N VAL A 31 -5.54 23.79 -9.41
CA VAL A 31 -6.15 24.78 -8.53
C VAL A 31 -6.23 26.15 -9.21
N ILE A 32 -5.14 26.62 -9.82
CA ILE A 32 -5.08 27.92 -10.51
C ILE A 32 -6.10 28.00 -11.66
N VAL A 33 -6.34 26.88 -12.36
CA VAL A 33 -7.29 26.82 -13.48
C VAL A 33 -8.71 26.40 -13.08
N ASP A 34 -9.00 26.32 -11.78
CA ASP A 34 -10.29 25.92 -11.22
C ASP A 34 -10.80 24.56 -11.74
N LEU A 35 -9.92 23.56 -11.81
CA LEU A 35 -10.22 22.19 -12.24
C LEU A 35 -10.05 21.16 -11.11
N ARG A 36 -9.86 21.61 -9.85
CA ARG A 36 -9.61 20.69 -8.72
C ARG A 36 -10.79 19.74 -8.46
N PHE A 37 -12.02 20.20 -8.69
CA PHE A 37 -13.23 19.40 -8.50
C PHE A 37 -13.23 18.14 -9.38
N PHE A 38 -12.66 18.23 -10.59
CA PHE A 38 -12.63 17.15 -11.58
C PHE A 38 -11.85 15.91 -11.12
N LEU A 39 -10.78 16.06 -10.32
CA LEU A 39 -9.95 14.91 -9.91
C LEU A 39 -10.62 13.98 -8.89
N ASN A 40 -11.67 14.46 -8.21
CA ASN A 40 -12.31 13.73 -7.11
C ASN A 40 -13.79 13.41 -7.38
N GLU A 41 -14.37 13.96 -8.45
CA GLU A 41 -15.79 13.84 -8.75
C GLU A 41 -16.01 12.75 -9.81
N GLU A 42 -16.97 11.87 -9.52
CA GLU A 42 -17.33 10.80 -10.44
C GLU A 42 -18.18 11.34 -11.60
N ARG A 43 -18.10 10.71 -12.77
CA ARG A 43 -18.82 11.17 -13.96
C ARG A 43 -20.32 11.28 -13.64
N PRO A 44 -20.99 12.41 -13.95
CA PRO A 44 -22.44 12.52 -13.78
C PRO A 44 -23.16 11.43 -14.58
N GLN A 45 -24.02 10.66 -13.91
CA GLN A 45 -24.70 9.50 -14.50
C GLN A 45 -25.90 9.88 -15.39
N ALA A 46 -26.36 11.14 -15.33
CA ALA A 46 -27.51 11.63 -16.06
C ALA A 46 -27.16 12.23 -17.43
N LEU A 47 -27.86 11.78 -18.48
CA LEU A 47 -27.68 12.22 -19.88
C LEU A 47 -28.26 13.61 -20.19
N ALA A 48 -29.06 14.18 -19.31
CA ALA A 48 -29.65 15.51 -19.48
C ALA A 48 -29.11 16.47 -18.41
N SER A 49 -28.33 17.47 -18.82
CA SER A 49 -28.12 18.76 -18.13
C SER A 49 -26.82 19.43 -18.60
N ASN A 50 -26.79 20.77 -18.53
CA ASN A 50 -25.61 21.63 -18.64
C ASN A 50 -24.39 21.12 -17.84
N ALA A 51 -24.63 20.34 -16.78
CA ALA A 51 -23.62 19.69 -15.94
C ALA A 51 -22.75 18.69 -16.72
N ASN A 52 -23.34 17.89 -17.61
CA ASN A 52 -22.57 16.92 -18.42
C ASN A 52 -21.67 17.65 -19.42
N HIS A 53 -22.16 18.71 -20.06
CA HIS A 53 -21.36 19.55 -20.95
C HIS A 53 -20.21 20.24 -20.21
N ARG A 54 -20.48 20.80 -19.03
CA ARG A 54 -19.46 21.42 -18.16
C ARG A 54 -18.39 20.41 -17.75
N TRP A 55 -18.79 19.17 -17.43
CA TRP A 55 -17.88 18.10 -17.04
C TRP A 55 -16.98 17.67 -18.22
N VAL A 56 -17.54 17.46 -19.41
CA VAL A 56 -16.76 17.09 -20.62
C VAL A 56 -15.69 18.14 -20.91
N LYS A 57 -16.05 19.43 -20.88
CA LYS A 57 -15.10 20.53 -21.10
C LYS A 57 -14.01 20.59 -20.03
N ALA A 58 -14.34 20.26 -18.78
CA ALA A 58 -13.35 20.17 -17.69
C ALA A 58 -12.41 18.98 -17.89
N ASN A 59 -12.92 17.81 -18.30
CA ASN A 59 -12.12 16.63 -18.62
C ASN A 59 -11.12 16.92 -19.74
N GLU A 60 -11.56 17.50 -20.85
CA GLU A 60 -10.70 17.84 -21.99
C GLU A 60 -9.57 18.77 -21.58
N LYS A 61 -9.86 19.80 -20.78
CA LYS A 61 -8.83 20.70 -20.25
C LYS A 61 -7.85 19.99 -19.33
N ALA A 62 -8.35 19.19 -18.39
CA ALA A 62 -7.51 18.44 -17.46
C ALA A 62 -6.59 17.47 -18.22
N HIS A 63 -7.12 16.79 -19.24
CA HIS A 63 -6.39 15.89 -20.11
C HIS A 63 -5.21 16.59 -20.80
N ILE A 64 -5.45 17.74 -21.42
CA ILE A 64 -4.41 18.57 -22.05
C ILE A 64 -3.34 18.98 -21.04
N TYR A 65 -3.73 19.45 -19.85
CA TYR A 65 -2.78 19.86 -18.83
C TYR A 65 -1.91 18.71 -18.32
N ILE A 66 -2.50 17.55 -18.07
CA ILE A 66 -1.77 16.37 -17.63
C ILE A 66 -0.78 15.95 -18.72
N LEU A 67 -1.24 15.78 -19.97
CA LEU A 67 -0.38 15.38 -21.09
C LEU A 67 0.77 16.37 -21.36
N ALA A 68 0.50 17.67 -21.30
CA ALA A 68 1.51 18.71 -21.51
C ALA A 68 2.58 18.74 -20.41
N SER A 69 2.20 18.34 -19.19
CA SER A 69 3.09 18.28 -18.01
C SER A 69 3.99 17.04 -17.96
N MET A 70 3.93 16.15 -18.95
CA MET A 70 4.72 14.93 -19.02
C MET A 70 5.80 14.99 -20.10
N SER A 71 6.78 14.09 -20.01
CA SER A 71 7.73 13.84 -21.08
C SER A 71 7.03 13.28 -22.32
N ASN A 72 7.57 13.55 -23.52
CA ASN A 72 6.96 13.11 -24.77
C ASN A 72 6.76 11.59 -24.83
N VAL A 73 7.66 10.80 -24.24
CA VAL A 73 7.55 9.33 -24.18
C VAL A 73 6.31 8.92 -23.39
N LEU A 74 6.06 9.56 -22.24
CA LEU A 74 4.89 9.29 -21.42
C LEU A 74 3.61 9.82 -22.08
N THR A 75 3.66 11.00 -22.69
CA THR A 75 2.53 11.56 -23.44
C THR A 75 2.05 10.58 -24.51
N LYS A 76 2.95 10.06 -25.35
CA LYS A 76 2.60 9.08 -26.39
C LYS A 76 1.98 7.79 -25.84
N LYS A 77 2.42 7.35 -24.66
CA LYS A 77 1.87 6.14 -24.02
C LYS A 77 0.43 6.33 -23.49
N HIS A 78 0.03 7.57 -23.21
CA HIS A 78 -1.26 7.87 -22.55
C HIS A 78 -2.21 8.72 -23.40
N GLU A 79 -1.82 9.11 -24.62
CA GLU A 79 -2.64 9.97 -25.48
C GLU A 79 -3.96 9.30 -25.92
N SER A 80 -3.98 7.97 -26.00
CA SER A 80 -5.17 7.18 -26.36
C SER A 80 -6.18 7.03 -25.22
N LEU A 81 -5.82 7.35 -23.98
CA LEU A 81 -6.74 7.30 -22.85
C LEU A 81 -7.71 8.47 -22.94
N ALA A 82 -8.99 8.17 -22.93
CA ALA A 82 -10.03 9.17 -23.19
C ALA A 82 -10.24 10.11 -21.99
N HIS A 83 -9.89 9.67 -20.77
CA HIS A 83 -10.26 10.40 -19.56
C HIS A 83 -9.03 10.77 -18.73
N ALA A 84 -9.00 12.01 -18.24
CA ALA A 84 -7.90 12.51 -17.42
C ALA A 84 -7.71 11.68 -16.13
N LYS A 85 -8.79 11.10 -15.58
CA LYS A 85 -8.74 10.17 -14.44
C LYS A 85 -7.96 8.89 -14.78
N GLU A 86 -8.19 8.30 -15.95
CA GLU A 86 -7.49 7.08 -16.40
C GLU A 86 -5.98 7.34 -16.53
N ILE A 87 -5.59 8.50 -17.06
CA ILE A 87 -4.18 8.92 -17.12
C ILE A 87 -3.60 9.02 -15.71
N MET A 88 -4.28 9.74 -14.80
CA MET A 88 -3.81 9.89 -13.41
C MET A 88 -3.70 8.56 -12.67
N ASP A 89 -4.63 7.63 -12.91
CA ASP A 89 -4.65 6.30 -12.32
C ASP A 89 -3.49 5.45 -12.84
N SER A 90 -3.25 5.44 -14.16
CA SER A 90 -2.09 4.77 -14.79
C SER A 90 -0.76 5.31 -14.26
N LEU A 91 -0.60 6.64 -14.20
CA LEU A 91 0.62 7.26 -13.68
C LEU A 91 0.84 6.94 -12.20
N ARG A 92 -0.23 6.87 -11.40
CA ARG A 92 -0.15 6.45 -10.00
C ARG A 92 0.23 4.97 -9.87
N GLU A 93 -0.20 4.12 -10.77
CA GLU A 93 0.20 2.72 -10.79
C GLU A 93 1.68 2.57 -11.13
N MET A 94 2.16 3.28 -12.17
CA MET A 94 3.55 3.21 -12.62
C MET A 94 4.54 3.86 -11.64
N PHE A 95 4.20 5.02 -11.09
CA PHE A 95 5.14 5.87 -10.34
C PHE A 95 4.66 6.25 -8.93
N GLY A 96 3.39 6.01 -8.63
CA GLY A 96 2.79 6.34 -7.33
C GLY A 96 2.93 5.22 -6.29
N GLN A 97 3.51 4.08 -6.67
CA GLN A 97 4.03 3.15 -5.68
C GLN A 97 5.30 3.76 -5.06
N PRO A 98 5.58 3.54 -3.77
CA PRO A 98 6.96 3.68 -3.27
C PRO A 98 7.88 2.95 -4.25
N SER A 99 9.08 3.48 -4.46
CA SER A 99 10.03 2.84 -5.35
C SER A 99 10.06 1.35 -4.98
N LEU A 100 9.79 0.46 -5.94
CA LEU A 100 9.98 -0.98 -5.74
C LEU A 100 11.29 -1.24 -4.97
N PRO A 101 12.40 -0.52 -5.23
CA PRO A 101 13.59 -0.52 -4.39
C PRO A 101 13.34 -0.38 -2.87
N LEU A 102 12.63 0.65 -2.40
CA LEU A 102 12.34 0.86 -0.97
C LEU A 102 11.53 -0.30 -0.36
N ARG A 103 10.55 -0.83 -1.11
CA ARG A 103 9.78 -2.01 -0.66
C ARG A 103 10.66 -3.26 -0.58
N HIS A 104 11.50 -3.50 -1.59
CA HIS A 104 12.44 -4.61 -1.58
C HIS A 104 13.49 -4.46 -0.48
N GLU A 105 13.95 -3.25 -0.19
CA GLU A 105 14.91 -2.95 0.86
C GLU A 105 14.33 -3.23 2.25
N ALA A 106 13.10 -2.79 2.53
CA ALA A 106 12.46 -3.11 3.81
C ALA A 106 12.19 -4.61 3.98
N ILE A 107 11.77 -5.31 2.91
CA ILE A 107 11.59 -6.76 2.93
C ILE A 107 12.93 -7.47 3.15
N LYS A 108 13.98 -7.06 2.43
CA LYS A 108 15.33 -7.58 2.57
C LYS A 108 15.83 -7.37 3.99
N HIS A 109 15.67 -6.17 4.54
CA HIS A 109 16.04 -5.84 5.91
C HIS A 109 15.34 -6.75 6.91
N ALA A 110 14.02 -6.92 6.79
CA ALA A 110 13.26 -7.80 7.68
C ALA A 110 13.70 -9.28 7.59
N TYR A 111 14.11 -9.74 6.41
CA TYR A 111 14.53 -11.12 6.19
C TYR A 111 15.98 -11.39 6.62
N THR A 112 16.87 -10.40 6.45
CA THR A 112 18.30 -10.55 6.75
C THR A 112 18.67 -10.10 8.17
N LYS A 113 17.86 -9.27 8.81
CA LYS A 113 18.10 -8.81 10.18
C LYS A 113 17.91 -9.96 11.16
N ARG A 114 19.00 -10.49 11.67
CA ARG A 114 18.99 -11.43 12.80
C ARG A 114 18.95 -10.68 14.13
N MET A 115 18.22 -11.22 15.09
CA MET A 115 18.24 -10.75 16.47
C MET A 115 19.64 -11.00 17.06
N LYS A 116 20.23 -10.00 17.70
CA LYS A 116 21.50 -10.18 18.40
C LYS A 116 21.26 -10.86 19.74
N GLU A 117 22.26 -11.57 20.25
CA GLU A 117 22.20 -12.06 21.62
C GLU A 117 22.02 -10.88 22.60
N ARG A 118 21.21 -11.08 23.63
CA ARG A 118 20.86 -10.08 24.65
C ARG A 118 19.99 -8.89 24.19
N THR A 119 19.65 -8.74 22.91
CA THR A 119 18.57 -7.80 22.50
C THR A 119 17.20 -8.38 22.81
N SER A 120 16.30 -7.55 23.31
CA SER A 120 14.92 -7.97 23.57
C SER A 120 14.14 -8.19 22.26
N VAL A 121 13.21 -9.15 22.26
CA VAL A 121 12.33 -9.40 21.11
C VAL A 121 11.55 -8.14 20.73
N LYS A 122 11.10 -7.37 21.73
CA LYS A 122 10.36 -6.12 21.53
C LYS A 122 11.19 -5.11 20.73
N GLU A 123 12.44 -4.90 21.12
CA GLU A 123 13.36 -3.96 20.46
C GLU A 123 13.69 -4.41 19.04
N HIS A 124 13.93 -5.71 18.83
CA HIS A 124 14.16 -6.27 17.52
C HIS A 124 12.96 -6.10 16.57
N VAL A 125 11.74 -6.33 17.06
CA VAL A 125 10.51 -6.13 16.30
C VAL A 125 10.30 -4.64 16.00
N LEU A 126 10.61 -3.74 16.93
CA LEU A 126 10.50 -2.29 16.72
C LEU A 126 11.47 -1.78 15.63
N ASP A 127 12.70 -2.29 15.58
CA ASP A 127 13.69 -1.95 14.55
C ASP A 127 13.23 -2.37 13.15
N ILE A 128 12.73 -3.60 13.01
CA ILE A 128 12.12 -4.10 11.78
C ILE A 128 10.88 -3.26 11.41
N MET A 129 10.06 -2.91 12.41
CA MET A 129 8.88 -2.05 12.21
C MET A 129 9.24 -0.64 11.73
N MET A 130 10.35 -0.07 12.19
CA MET A 130 10.78 1.26 11.78
C MET A 130 11.05 1.31 10.27
N HIS A 131 11.71 0.28 9.73
CA HIS A 131 12.00 0.17 8.29
C HIS A 131 10.72 0.06 7.45
N PHE A 132 9.70 -0.66 7.92
CA PHE A 132 8.40 -0.71 7.22
C PHE A 132 7.59 0.58 7.36
N ASN A 133 7.66 1.27 8.50
CA ASN A 133 6.98 2.57 8.69
C ASN A 133 7.57 3.63 7.76
N ILE A 134 8.90 3.65 7.54
CA ILE A 134 9.55 4.55 6.57
C ILE A 134 8.99 4.30 5.17
N VAL A 135 8.78 3.04 4.80
CA VAL A 135 8.14 2.67 3.53
C VAL A 135 6.68 3.13 3.47
N GLU A 136 5.89 2.94 4.54
CA GLU A 136 4.47 3.32 4.61
C GLU A 136 4.25 4.85 4.57
N VAL A 137 5.03 5.63 5.32
CA VAL A 137 4.98 7.10 5.32
C VAL A 137 5.35 7.68 3.96
N ASN A 138 6.22 6.99 3.20
CA ASN A 138 6.59 7.35 1.84
C ASN A 138 5.55 6.90 0.77
N GLY A 139 4.31 6.59 1.18
CA GLY A 139 3.17 6.36 0.28
C GLY A 139 2.91 4.88 -0.07
N SER A 140 3.58 3.95 0.60
CA SER A 140 3.42 2.52 0.38
C SER A 140 2.22 1.93 1.12
N ARG A 141 1.16 1.49 0.40
CA ARG A 141 0.15 0.60 1.00
C ARG A 141 0.76 -0.79 1.20
N ILE A 142 1.21 -1.07 2.43
CA ILE A 142 1.36 -2.46 2.90
C ILE A 142 -0.07 -3.01 3.02
N ASN A 143 -0.37 -4.11 2.33
CA ASN A 143 -1.71 -4.67 2.18
C ASN A 143 -2.63 -4.60 3.44
N GLU A 144 -3.91 -4.32 3.21
CA GLU A 144 -4.89 -3.96 4.25
C GLU A 144 -5.11 -5.04 5.31
N VAL A 145 -5.04 -6.32 4.91
CA VAL A 145 -5.23 -7.49 5.78
C VAL A 145 -4.09 -7.62 6.80
N LYS A 146 -2.84 -7.39 6.38
CA LYS A 146 -1.73 -7.39 7.33
C LYS A 146 -1.75 -6.09 8.13
N GLY A 147 -2.08 -4.95 7.52
CA GLY A 147 -2.25 -3.64 8.15
C GLY A 147 -3.08 -3.64 9.44
N LYS A 148 -4.21 -4.36 9.45
CA LYS A 148 -5.06 -4.51 10.66
C LYS A 148 -4.37 -5.28 11.79
N LYS A 149 -3.70 -6.40 11.47
CA LYS A 149 -2.92 -7.17 12.46
C LYS A 149 -1.76 -6.35 13.03
N TRP A 150 -1.07 -5.55 12.20
CA TRP A 150 0.02 -4.66 12.65
C TRP A 150 -0.47 -3.51 13.55
N LYS A 151 -1.63 -2.92 13.25
CA LYS A 151 -2.26 -1.89 14.11
C LYS A 151 -2.66 -2.47 15.48
N GLN A 152 -3.14 -3.72 15.51
CA GLN A 152 -3.42 -4.45 16.75
C GLN A 152 -2.15 -4.63 17.60
N MET A 153 -1.02 -5.00 16.98
CA MET A 153 0.27 -5.19 17.66
C MET A 153 0.82 -3.88 18.27
N LYS A 154 0.67 -2.73 17.57
CA LYS A 154 1.02 -1.40 18.11
C LYS A 154 0.17 -1.02 19.33
N LYS A 155 -1.11 -1.37 19.35
CA LYS A 155 -2.01 -1.15 20.50
C LYS A 155 -1.61 -2.02 21.70
N LYS A 156 -1.36 -3.32 21.49
CA LYS A 156 -0.90 -4.23 22.56
C LYS A 156 0.46 -3.82 23.16
N GLY A 157 1.36 -3.25 22.37
CA GLY A 157 2.67 -2.75 22.85
C GLY A 157 2.65 -1.54 23.79
N LYS A 158 1.50 -0.87 23.97
CA LYS A 158 1.32 0.28 24.87
C LYS A 158 0.78 -0.06 26.25
N GLY A 159 0.49 -1.33 26.53
CA GLY A 159 0.04 -1.78 27.84
C GLY A 159 -0.68 -3.10 27.72
N GLU A 160 0.08 -4.19 27.74
CA GLU A 160 -0.28 -5.54 28.18
C GLU A 160 0.86 -6.49 27.82
N ASP A 161 1.20 -7.36 28.77
CA ASP A 161 2.32 -8.30 28.67
C ASP A 161 2.03 -9.39 27.62
N PHE A 162 2.96 -9.60 26.69
CA PHE A 162 2.81 -10.49 25.53
C PHE A 162 3.01 -11.98 25.86
N THR A 163 3.17 -12.32 27.14
CA THR A 163 3.71 -13.61 27.58
C THR A 163 2.70 -14.76 27.58
N ASN A 164 1.40 -14.51 27.79
CA ASN A 164 0.49 -15.60 28.18
C ASN A 164 -0.40 -16.22 27.09
N GLU A 165 -0.51 -15.63 25.90
CA GLU A 165 -1.47 -16.11 24.88
C GLU A 165 -0.85 -17.09 23.87
N GLU A 166 0.39 -16.87 23.43
CA GLU A 166 1.11 -17.80 22.53
C GLU A 166 1.62 -19.07 23.24
N GLU A 167 1.82 -19.04 24.56
CA GLU A 167 2.12 -20.25 25.34
C GLU A 167 0.85 -21.10 25.59
N ARG A 168 -0.31 -20.46 25.72
CA ARG A 168 -1.60 -21.14 25.88
C ARG A 168 -2.07 -21.83 24.60
N GLU A 169 -1.70 -21.28 23.43
CA GLU A 169 -1.97 -21.90 22.13
C GLU A 169 -0.96 -23.01 21.78
N ARG A 170 0.33 -22.85 22.12
CA ARG A 170 1.34 -23.91 21.94
C ARG A 170 1.10 -25.16 22.80
N GLY A 171 0.41 -25.02 23.93
CA GLY A 171 0.07 -26.14 24.84
C GLY A 171 -1.18 -26.95 24.46
N ARG A 172 -2.02 -26.49 23.53
CA ARG A 172 -3.24 -27.24 23.14
C ARG A 172 -2.97 -28.20 21.99
N LEU A 173 -2.71 -29.46 22.32
CA LEU A 173 -2.72 -30.54 21.33
C LEU A 173 -4.09 -30.60 20.60
N PRO A 174 -4.12 -30.63 19.25
CA PRO A 174 -5.34 -30.83 18.47
C PRO A 174 -6.09 -32.08 18.92
N ARG A 175 -7.42 -32.05 18.91
CA ARG A 175 -8.32 -33.12 19.39
C ARG A 175 -7.98 -34.49 18.79
N ILE A 176 -7.58 -34.51 17.51
CA ILE A 176 -7.13 -35.70 16.76
C ILE A 176 -5.82 -36.30 17.34
N ALA A 177 -4.91 -35.47 17.83
CA ALA A 177 -3.65 -35.91 18.44
C ALA A 177 -3.87 -36.52 19.84
N ARG A 178 -4.87 -36.03 20.60
CA ARG A 178 -5.25 -36.59 21.90
C ARG A 178 -5.88 -37.97 21.76
N GLU A 179 -6.79 -38.13 20.80
CA GLU A 179 -7.45 -39.43 20.54
C GLU A 179 -6.47 -40.51 20.04
N ARG A 180 -5.47 -40.13 19.23
CA ARG A 180 -4.39 -41.05 18.82
C ARG A 180 -3.47 -41.45 19.98
N LYS A 181 -3.20 -40.56 20.93
CA LYS A 181 -2.41 -40.89 22.13
C LYS A 181 -3.16 -41.85 23.05
N LEU A 182 -4.45 -41.61 23.31
CA LEU A 182 -5.27 -42.49 24.16
C LEU A 182 -5.45 -43.89 23.57
N ARG A 183 -5.64 -44.01 22.24
CA ARG A 183 -5.70 -45.32 21.58
C ARG A 183 -4.36 -46.07 21.64
N LYS A 184 -3.23 -45.39 21.50
CA LYS A 184 -1.90 -46.03 21.61
C LYS A 184 -1.60 -46.56 23.01
N VAL A 185 -2.00 -45.82 24.05
CA VAL A 185 -1.83 -46.22 25.46
C VAL A 185 -2.68 -47.46 25.79
N ASN A 186 -3.94 -47.50 25.35
CA ASN A 186 -4.81 -48.65 25.63
C ASN A 186 -4.39 -49.95 24.91
N ILE A 187 -3.78 -49.84 23.72
CA ILE A 187 -3.24 -51.01 23.00
C ILE A 187 -1.99 -51.57 23.70
N THR A 188 -1.17 -50.71 24.31
CA THR A 188 0.06 -51.16 25.03
C THR A 188 -0.23 -51.78 26.39
N THR A 189 -1.33 -51.40 27.04
CA THR A 189 -1.77 -52.03 28.30
C THR A 189 -2.48 -53.37 28.07
N ALA A 190 -3.23 -53.50 26.97
CA ALA A 190 -3.91 -54.76 26.64
C ALA A 190 -2.93 -55.91 26.27
N THR A 191 -1.82 -55.61 25.58
CA THR A 191 -0.83 -56.65 25.22
C THR A 191 0.08 -57.07 26.37
N LYS A 192 0.29 -56.21 27.37
CA LYS A 192 1.07 -56.55 28.57
C LYS A 192 0.34 -57.45 29.57
N THR A 193 -0.98 -57.56 29.48
CA THR A 193 -1.79 -58.34 30.44
C THR A 193 -2.09 -59.77 29.95
N SER A 194 -1.67 -60.13 28.73
CA SER A 194 -1.96 -61.45 28.12
C SER A 194 -0.74 -62.39 28.03
N ILE A 195 0.43 -62.00 28.56
CA ILE A 195 1.68 -62.78 28.49
C ILE A 195 2.29 -62.97 29.90
N GLY A 196 1.45 -63.03 30.93
CA GLY A 196 1.85 -63.32 32.31
C GLY A 196 1.04 -64.48 32.86
#